data_AF-A0AAP1W746-F1
#
_entry.id   AF-A0AAP1W746-F1
#
_cell.length_a   1.000
_cell.length_b   1.000
_cell.length_c   1.000
_cell.angle_alpha   90.00
_cell.angle_beta   90.00
_cell.angle_gamma   90.00
#
_symmetry.space_group_name_H-M   'P 1'
#
loop_
_entity.id
_entity.type
_entity.pdbx_description
1 polymer ?
#
loop_
_entity_poly.entity_id
_entity_poly.type
_entity_poly.pdbx_seq_one_letter_code
_entity_poly.pdbx_strand_id
1 'polypeptide(L)'
;MNAQFKPHPDGIKAYIGHDRVTGLYSVRIGWTVYAANANGSVLYTVKGEVKTPLNVEEFKVKRPKVYTSLMNEISYQRKKALATALQLNNIPSYDRKAYKKKRGFTGSK
;
A
#
# COMPACT_ATOMS: atom_id res chain seq x y z
N MET A 1 18.31 -31.75 -3.64
CA MET A 1 16.89 -31.56 -4.01
C MET A 1 16.70 -30.10 -4.42
N ASN A 2 16.56 -29.82 -5.72
CA ASN A 2 16.25 -28.47 -6.20
C ASN A 2 14.75 -28.24 -6.03
N ALA A 3 14.34 -27.64 -4.91
CA ALA A 3 12.98 -27.16 -4.77
C ALA A 3 12.76 -26.06 -5.82
N GLN A 4 12.07 -26.40 -6.91
CA GLN A 4 11.67 -25.46 -7.95
C GLN A 4 10.84 -24.35 -7.28
N PHE A 5 11.44 -23.16 -7.14
CA PHE A 5 10.75 -21.99 -6.65
C PHE A 5 9.59 -21.68 -7.59
N LYS A 6 8.36 -21.94 -7.16
CA LYS A 6 7.16 -21.60 -7.92
C LYS A 6 6.78 -20.15 -7.60
N PRO A 7 7.06 -19.17 -8.49
CA PRO A 7 6.56 -17.82 -8.31
C PRO A 7 5.03 -17.85 -8.38
N HIS A 8 4.38 -16.90 -7.71
CA HIS A 8 2.94 -16.72 -7.86
C HIS A 8 2.62 -16.27 -9.30
N PRO A 9 1.50 -16.69 -9.90
CA PRO A 9 1.12 -16.32 -11.28
C PRO A 9 1.18 -14.81 -11.57
N ASP A 10 0.59 -13.97 -10.72
CA ASP A 10 0.68 -12.50 -10.85
C ASP A 10 2.00 -11.89 -10.34
N GLY A 11 3.08 -12.67 -10.29
CA GLY A 11 4.43 -12.20 -10.00
C GLY A 11 4.75 -11.97 -8.51
N ILE A 12 5.85 -11.25 -8.26
CA ILE A 12 6.47 -11.08 -6.94
C ILE A 12 5.56 -10.29 -5.98
N LYS A 13 4.80 -9.32 -6.49
CA LYS A 13 3.86 -8.51 -5.71
C LYS A 13 2.68 -8.08 -6.57
N ALA A 14 1.53 -7.87 -5.94
CA ALA A 14 0.34 -7.32 -6.59
C ALA A 14 -0.45 -6.45 -5.63
N TYR A 15 -0.90 -5.28 -6.08
CA TYR A 15 -1.86 -4.47 -5.34
C TYR A 15 -3.26 -5.07 -5.47
N ILE A 16 -3.92 -5.33 -4.34
CA ILE A 16 -5.24 -5.95 -4.30
C ILE A 16 -6.32 -4.89 -4.23
N GLY A 17 -6.14 -3.88 -3.38
CA GLY A 17 -7.16 -2.85 -3.20
C GLY A 17 -6.92 -1.93 -2.03
N HIS A 18 -7.76 -0.91 -1.93
CA HIS A 18 -7.75 0.06 -0.84
C HIS A 18 -9.16 0.17 -0.29
N ASP A 19 -9.29 -0.18 0.98
CA ASP A 19 -10.53 -0.02 1.72
C ASP A 19 -10.67 1.43 2.17
N ARG A 20 -11.67 2.13 1.62
CA ARG A 20 -11.90 3.55 1.91
C ARG A 20 -12.47 3.80 3.30
N VAL A 21 -13.08 2.81 3.94
CA VAL A 21 -13.65 2.94 5.29
C VAL A 21 -12.52 2.86 6.32
N THR A 22 -11.63 1.87 6.18
CA THR A 22 -10.53 1.66 7.13
C THR A 22 -9.24 2.39 6.75
N GLY A 23 -9.10 2.85 5.50
CA GLY A 23 -7.89 3.48 4.98
C GLY A 23 -6.73 2.49 4.76
N LEU A 24 -7.01 1.19 4.76
CA LEU A 24 -6.02 0.12 4.61
C LEU A 24 -5.82 -0.24 3.15
N TYR A 25 -4.55 -0.33 2.76
CA TYR A 25 -4.11 -0.81 1.45
C TYR A 25 -3.71 -2.27 1.58
N SER A 26 -4.31 -3.12 0.76
CA SER A 26 -4.01 -4.55 0.68
C SER A 26 -3.07 -4.83 -0.48
N VAL A 27 -1.92 -5.44 -0.17
CA VAL A 27 -0.88 -5.78 -1.15
C VAL A 27 -0.43 -7.22 -0.91
N ARG A 28 -0.45 -8.03 -1.98
CA ARG A 28 0.15 -9.36 -2.01
C ARG A 28 1.66 -9.21 -2.22
N ILE A 29 2.46 -9.85 -1.38
CA ILE A 29 3.91 -9.96 -1.53
C ILE A 29 4.27 -11.45 -1.41
N GLY A 30 4.72 -12.04 -2.50
CA GLY A 30 4.81 -13.49 -2.64
C GLY A 30 3.44 -14.13 -2.50
N TRP A 31 3.29 -15.07 -1.56
CA TRP A 31 2.04 -15.77 -1.28
C TRP A 31 1.24 -15.15 -0.13
N THR A 32 1.78 -14.14 0.56
CA THR A 32 1.13 -13.52 1.72
C THR A 32 0.53 -12.19 1.33
N VAL A 33 -0.68 -11.93 1.81
CA VAL A 33 -1.34 -10.62 1.68
C VAL A 33 -1.13 -9.84 2.97
N TYR A 34 -0.70 -8.60 2.83
CA TYR A 34 -0.55 -7.66 3.92
C TYR A 34 -1.51 -6.49 3.72
N ALA A 35 -2.10 -6.02 4.81
CA ALA A 35 -2.89 -4.80 4.81
C ALA A 35 -2.24 -3.77 5.74
N ALA A 36 -1.96 -2.58 5.24
CA ALA A 36 -1.36 -1.51 6.03
C ALA A 36 -1.94 -0.15 5.69
N ASN A 37 -1.89 0.77 6.65
CA ASN A 37 -2.27 2.17 6.38
C ASN A 37 -1.12 2.91 5.66
N ALA A 38 -1.45 4.08 5.11
CA ALA A 38 -0.51 4.87 4.32
C ALA A 38 0.78 5.29 5.04
N ASN A 39 0.74 5.37 6.37
CA ASN A 39 1.86 5.79 7.20
C ASN A 39 2.66 4.60 7.77
N GLY A 40 2.18 3.37 7.59
CA GLY A 40 2.82 2.16 8.10
C GLY A 40 2.70 1.96 9.62
N SER A 41 1.85 2.73 10.30
CA SER A 41 1.64 2.60 11.75
C SER A 41 0.74 1.43 12.12
N VAL A 42 -0.02 0.89 11.16
CA VAL A 42 -0.88 -0.27 11.34
C VAL A 42 -0.55 -1.29 10.26
N LEU A 43 -0.41 -2.56 10.66
CA LEU A 43 -0.09 -3.66 9.77
C LEU A 43 -0.88 -4.92 10.16
N TYR A 44 -1.39 -5.61 9.15
CA TYR A 44 -2.08 -6.89 9.29
C TYR A 44 -1.55 -7.89 8.26
N THR A 45 -1.60 -9.17 8.59
CA THR A 45 -1.66 -10.24 7.58
C THR A 45 -3.11 -10.57 7.28
N VAL A 46 -3.42 -10.79 6.00
CA VAL A 46 -4.77 -11.13 5.55
C VAL A 46 -4.78 -12.58 5.04
N LYS A 47 -5.71 -13.38 5.54
CA LYS A 47 -6.00 -14.73 5.04
C LYS A 47 -7.52 -14.86 4.86
N GLY A 48 -7.97 -14.82 3.61
CA GLY A 48 -9.40 -14.71 3.30
C GLY A 48 -9.96 -13.42 3.88
N GLU A 49 -10.99 -13.52 4.71
CA GLU A 49 -11.64 -12.38 5.36
C GLU A 49 -11.00 -11.98 6.70
N VAL A 50 -10.13 -12.83 7.25
CA VAL A 50 -9.52 -12.61 8.58
C VAL A 50 -8.29 -11.71 8.46
N LYS A 51 -8.28 -10.63 9.25
CA LYS A 51 -7.13 -9.71 9.41
C LYS A 51 -6.49 -9.94 10.78
N THR A 52 -5.26 -10.47 10.79
CA THR A 52 -4.49 -10.66 12.03
C THR A 52 -3.52 -9.49 12.22
N PRO A 53 -3.60 -8.75 13.34
CA PRO A 53 -2.71 -7.62 13.59
C PRO A 53 -1.26 -8.09 13.79
N LEU A 54 -0.32 -7.29 13.29
CA LEU A 54 1.11 -7.49 13.48
C LEU A 54 1.73 -6.32 14.23
N ASN A 55 2.71 -6.61 15.09
CA ASN A 55 3.58 -5.58 15.65
C ASN A 55 4.49 -5.03 14.54
N VAL A 56 4.33 -3.75 14.23
CA VAL A 56 5.04 -3.07 13.14
C VAL A 56 6.55 -3.03 13.38
N GLU A 57 6.99 -2.71 14.59
CA GLU A 57 8.42 -2.54 14.89
C GLU A 57 9.15 -3.88 14.80
N GLU A 58 8.56 -4.94 15.35
CA GLU A 58 9.11 -6.29 15.18
C GLU A 58 9.12 -6.73 13.71
N PHE A 59 8.07 -6.38 12.95
CA PHE A 59 7.98 -6.76 11.55
C PHE A 59 9.04 -6.07 10.69
N LYS A 60 9.32 -4.78 10.94
CA LYS A 60 10.40 -4.04 10.27
C LYS A 60 11.75 -4.72 10.47
N VAL A 61 12.04 -5.19 11.69
CA VAL A 61 13.29 -5.87 12.02
C VAL A 61 13.34 -7.26 11.38
N LYS A 62 12.27 -8.06 11.51
CA LYS A 62 12.23 -9.44 11.02
C LYS A 62 12.15 -9.53 9.49
N ARG A 63 11.45 -8.60 8.83
CA ARG A 63 11.16 -8.64 7.39
C ARG A 63 11.29 -7.26 6.72
N PRO A 64 12.47 -6.61 6.78
CA PRO A 64 12.66 -5.25 6.28
C PRO A 64 12.34 -5.12 4.79
N LYS A 65 12.76 -6.11 3.97
CA LYS A 65 12.51 -6.10 2.51
C LYS A 65 11.02 -6.15 2.18
N VAL A 66 10.24 -6.94 2.93
CA VAL A 66 8.79 -7.06 2.73
C VAL A 66 8.11 -5.75 3.12
N TYR A 67 8.48 -5.18 4.27
CA TYR A 67 7.96 -3.90 4.72
C TYR A 67 8.24 -2.78 3.71
N THR A 68 9.48 -2.65 3.24
CA THR A 68 9.85 -1.64 2.24
C THR A 68 9.07 -1.82 0.95
N SER A 69 8.93 -3.05 0.46
CA SER A 69 8.14 -3.35 -0.75
C SER A 69 6.66 -2.97 -0.58
N LEU A 70 6.08 -3.29 0.58
CA LEU A 70 4.70 -2.93 0.94
C LEU A 70 4.51 -1.41 0.93
N MET A 71 5.33 -0.67 1.66
CA MET A 71 5.21 0.78 1.77
C MET A 71 5.48 1.49 0.44
N ASN A 72 6.40 0.98 -0.38
CA ASN A 72 6.66 1.51 -1.72
C ASN A 72 5.45 1.32 -2.63
N GLU A 73 4.81 0.16 -2.60
CA GLU A 73 3.60 -0.10 -3.39
C GLU A 73 2.46 0.81 -2.95
N ILE A 74 2.22 0.95 -1.64
CA ILE A 74 1.21 1.86 -1.08
C ILE A 74 1.46 3.31 -1.53
N SER A 75 2.71 3.77 -1.44
CA SER A 75 3.10 5.10 -1.89
C SER A 75 2.85 5.30 -3.39
N TYR A 76 3.19 4.31 -4.21
CA TYR A 76 2.91 4.33 -5.65
C TYR A 76 1.42 4.44 -5.96
N GLN A 77 0.57 3.63 -5.30
CA GLN A 77 -0.87 3.68 -5.51
C GLN A 77 -1.48 5.01 -5.06
N ARG A 78 -0.99 5.60 -3.98
CA ARG A 78 -1.40 6.95 -3.54
C ARG A 78 -1.05 8.02 -4.58
N LYS A 79 0.17 7.98 -5.13
CA LYS A 79 0.60 8.90 -6.19
C LYS A 79 -0.25 8.74 -7.45
N LYS A 80 -0.55 7.50 -7.85
CA LYS A 80 -1.43 7.19 -8.98
C LYS A 80 -2.83 7.76 -8.76
N ALA A 81 -3.44 7.51 -7.59
CA ALA A 81 -4.75 8.02 -7.25
C ALA A 81 -4.80 9.57 -7.27
N LEU A 82 -3.76 10.22 -6.74
CA LEU A 82 -3.63 11.67 -6.80
C LEU A 82 -3.55 12.19 -8.23
N ALA A 83 -2.72 11.58 -9.08
CA ALA A 83 -2.57 11.98 -10.47
C ALA A 83 -3.91 11.87 -11.24
N THR A 84 -4.62 10.75 -11.10
CA THR A 84 -5.95 10.57 -11.68
C THR A 84 -6.93 11.62 -11.18
N ALA A 85 -6.93 11.90 -9.88
CA ALA A 85 -7.82 12.90 -9.30
C ALA A 85 -7.52 14.32 -9.80
N LEU A 86 -6.25 14.68 -9.96
CA LEU A 86 -5.85 15.98 -10.50
C LEU A 86 -6.23 16.13 -11.98
N GLN A 87 -6.08 15.06 -12.76
CA GLN A 87 -6.45 15.04 -14.18
C GLN A 87 -7.97 15.17 -14.36
N LEU A 88 -8.77 14.40 -13.63
CA LEU A 88 -10.24 14.40 -13.75
C LEU A 88 -10.87 15.74 -13.35
N ASN A 89 -10.30 16.44 -12.38
CA ASN A 89 -10.87 17.69 -11.86
C ASN A 89 -10.29 18.94 -12.53
N ASN A 90 -9.37 18.79 -13.49
CA ASN A 90 -8.66 19.87 -14.19
C ASN A 90 -8.18 21.00 -13.26
N ILE A 91 -7.71 20.64 -12.06
CA ILE A 91 -7.47 21.62 -10.99
C ILE A 91 -6.25 22.48 -11.35
N PRO A 92 -6.41 23.81 -11.40
CA PRO A 92 -5.31 24.73 -11.63
C PRO A 92 -4.19 24.54 -10.60
N SER A 93 -2.93 24.74 -11.02
CA SER A 93 -1.74 24.45 -10.19
C SER A 93 -1.78 25.11 -8.81
N TYR A 94 -2.31 26.34 -8.73
CA TYR A 94 -2.44 27.11 -7.49
C TYR A 94 -3.37 26.45 -6.46
N ASP A 95 -4.44 25.79 -6.90
CA ASP A 95 -5.41 25.11 -6.03
C ASP A 95 -5.01 23.69 -5.63
N ARG A 96 -4.01 23.10 -6.32
CA ARG A 96 -3.59 21.71 -6.06
C ARG A 96 -3.10 21.52 -4.62
N LYS A 97 -2.49 22.53 -3.99
CA LYS A 97 -2.03 22.46 -2.61
C LYS A 97 -3.19 22.28 -1.63
N ALA A 98 -4.24 23.10 -1.78
CA ALA A 98 -5.46 23.01 -0.96
C ALA A 98 -6.19 21.68 -1.20
N TYR A 99 -6.29 21.26 -2.47
CA TYR A 99 -6.88 19.98 -2.84
C TYR A 99 -6.16 18.78 -2.21
N LYS A 100 -4.83 18.72 -2.32
CA LYS A 100 -4.01 17.66 -1.71
C LYS A 100 -4.23 17.61 -0.20
N LYS A 101 -4.28 18.76 0.48
CA LYS A 101 -4.52 18.85 1.93
C LYS A 101 -5.90 18.31 2.31
N LYS A 102 -6.96 18.73 1.62
CA LYS A 102 -8.35 18.31 1.88
C LYS A 102 -8.55 16.80 1.66
N ARG A 103 -7.79 16.19 0.76
CA ARG A 103 -7.89 14.76 0.40
C ARG A 103 -6.86 13.86 1.10
N GLY A 104 -6.07 14.38 2.04
CA GLY A 104 -5.09 13.58 2.79
C GLY A 104 -3.88 13.11 1.96
N PHE A 105 -3.56 13.80 0.86
CA PHE A 105 -2.35 13.56 0.06
C PHE A 105 -1.11 14.31 0.59
N THR A 106 -1.11 14.69 1.87
CA THR A 106 0.00 15.38 2.53
C THR A 106 1.27 14.53 2.45
N GLY A 107 2.38 15.12 1.99
CA GLY A 107 3.67 14.42 1.80
C GLY A 107 3.98 13.97 0.38
N SER A 108 3.04 14.12 -0.56
CA SER A 108 3.28 13.91 -2.00
C SER A 108 4.03 15.13 -2.57
N LYS A 109 5.37 15.14 -2.45
CA LYS A 109 6.23 16.09 -3.16
C LYS A 109 6.08 15.89 -4.67
#